data_AF-A0A0R3S7Z1-F1
#
_entry.id   AF-A0A0R3S7Z1-F1
#
_cell.length_a   1.000
_cell.length_b   1.000
_cell.length_c   1.000
_cell.angle_alpha   90.00
_cell.angle_beta   90.00
_cell.angle_gamma   90.00
#
_symmetry.space_group_name_H-M   'P 1'
#
loop_
_entity.id
_entity.type
_entity.pdbx_description
1 polymer ?
#
loop_
_entity_poly.entity_id
_entity_poly.type
_entity_poly.pdbx_seq_one_letter_code
_entity_poly.pdbx_strand_id
1 'polypeptide(L)'
;TELSCCIAIDFTASNGCPQVPGTLHFCTRDQLSKYAVALHAVGEIISDYDSDNLFPAYGFGARIPPDNLVSHNFPLNGHPENPFCQGIAGVMEAYRYALQTVTLHGPTNFAPIITQVANLAQQTDDGSQYYILLILTDGIICDMPQTKAAVVNASRLPISIIIVGIGAADFSAMEELDGDEIRLTSRGRIAERDIVQLGSYTDIVLETQGASGNTRRIHTEGFS
;
A
#
# COMPACT_ATOMS: atom_id res chain seq x y z
N THR A 1 -14.44 16.71 -5.53
CA THR A 1 -13.71 15.45 -5.75
C THR A 1 -13.28 14.96 -4.41
N GLU A 2 -13.78 13.80 -4.03
CA GLU A 2 -13.44 13.10 -2.80
C GLU A 2 -12.20 12.23 -3.07
N LEU A 3 -11.40 12.01 -2.03
CA LEU A 3 -10.27 11.08 -2.08
C LEU A 3 -10.70 9.79 -1.42
N SER A 4 -10.46 8.67 -2.12
CA SER A 4 -10.69 7.32 -1.64
C SER A 4 -9.38 6.56 -1.61
N CYS A 5 -8.95 6.12 -0.42
CA CYS A 5 -7.71 5.37 -0.26
C CYS A 5 -7.94 3.86 -0.19
N CYS A 6 -7.28 3.13 -1.10
CA CYS A 6 -7.16 1.69 -1.10
C CYS A 6 -5.78 1.26 -0.58
N ILE A 7 -5.75 0.28 0.30
CA ILE A 7 -4.51 -0.23 0.92
C ILE A 7 -4.27 -1.65 0.48
N ALA A 8 -3.06 -1.93 0.01
CA ALA A 8 -2.60 -3.23 -0.46
C ALA A 8 -1.35 -3.66 0.31
N ILE A 9 -1.40 -4.84 0.91
CA ILE A 9 -0.32 -5.37 1.75
C ILE A 9 0.25 -6.63 1.12
N ASP A 10 1.57 -6.70 1.01
CA ASP A 10 2.29 -7.89 0.58
C ASP A 10 2.23 -8.99 1.64
N PHE A 11 1.79 -10.18 1.24
CA PHE A 11 1.80 -11.41 2.05
C PHE A 11 2.65 -12.51 1.38
N THR A 12 3.69 -12.14 0.65
CA THR A 12 4.63 -13.10 0.06
C THR A 12 5.59 -13.67 1.09
N ALA A 13 6.15 -14.85 0.78
CA ALA A 13 7.02 -15.62 1.63
C ALA A 13 8.40 -15.00 1.84
N SER A 14 8.81 -14.01 1.02
CA SER A 14 10.02 -13.19 1.25
C SER A 14 9.99 -12.51 2.62
N ASN A 15 8.79 -12.15 3.10
CA ASN A 15 8.59 -11.52 4.39
C ASN A 15 8.99 -12.40 5.59
N GLY A 16 9.12 -13.70 5.38
CA GLY A 16 9.37 -14.69 6.41
C GLY A 16 8.13 -15.04 7.23
N CYS A 17 8.26 -16.11 8.03
CA CYS A 17 7.18 -16.63 8.87
C CYS A 17 6.76 -15.60 9.96
N PRO A 18 5.48 -15.20 10.04
CA PRO A 18 5.02 -14.18 11.02
C PRO A 18 5.20 -14.59 12.49
N GLN A 19 5.39 -15.88 12.79
CA GLN A 19 5.67 -16.36 14.15
C GLN A 19 7.15 -16.31 14.54
N VAL A 20 8.06 -16.02 13.60
CA VAL A 20 9.51 -16.00 13.85
C VAL A 20 9.96 -14.57 14.16
N PRO A 21 10.57 -14.31 15.34
CA PRO A 21 11.11 -12.99 15.67
C PRO A 21 12.08 -12.47 14.60
N GLY A 22 11.91 -11.20 14.22
CA GLY A 22 12.76 -10.52 13.24
C GLY A 22 12.26 -10.56 11.79
N THR A 23 11.22 -11.35 11.48
CA THR A 23 10.54 -11.29 10.18
C THR A 23 9.67 -10.04 10.07
N LEU A 24 9.29 -9.65 8.85
CA LEU A 24 8.72 -8.32 8.61
C LEU A 24 7.26 -8.20 9.09
N HIS A 25 6.54 -9.32 9.12
CA HIS A 25 5.20 -9.42 9.70
C HIS A 25 5.19 -9.85 11.18
N PHE A 26 6.34 -10.12 11.79
CA PHE A 26 6.39 -10.50 13.20
C PHE A 26 5.81 -9.41 14.09
N CYS A 27 4.86 -9.78 14.95
CA CYS A 27 4.32 -8.90 15.98
C CYS A 27 4.08 -9.67 17.28
N THR A 28 4.06 -8.93 18.38
CA THR A 28 3.65 -9.42 19.70
C THR A 28 2.59 -8.48 20.27
N ARG A 29 2.17 -8.71 21.52
CA ARG A 29 1.28 -7.76 22.21
C ARG A 29 1.91 -6.37 22.39
N ASP A 30 3.23 -6.32 22.57
CA ASP A 30 3.96 -5.10 22.91
C ASP A 30 4.76 -4.54 21.72
N GLN A 31 4.80 -5.27 20.59
CA GLN A 31 5.57 -4.89 19.41
C GLN A 31 4.74 -5.03 18.14
N LEU A 32 4.57 -3.92 17.41
CA LEU A 32 3.99 -3.92 16.07
C LEU A 32 4.97 -4.49 15.04
N SER A 33 4.44 -5.13 13.99
CA SER A 33 5.23 -5.52 12.83
C SER A 33 5.70 -4.30 12.05
N LYS A 34 6.72 -4.45 11.19
CA LYS A 34 7.19 -3.32 10.37
C LYS A 34 6.08 -2.81 9.44
N TYR A 35 5.27 -3.72 8.90
CA TYR A 35 4.07 -3.39 8.14
C TYR A 35 3.03 -2.64 8.97
N ALA A 36 2.77 -3.06 10.20
CA ALA A 36 1.84 -2.36 11.09
C ALA A 36 2.32 -0.95 11.46
N VAL A 37 3.63 -0.75 11.64
CA VAL A 37 4.21 0.58 11.86
C VAL A 37 4.06 1.45 10.60
N ALA A 38 4.40 0.91 9.43
CA ALA A 38 4.26 1.62 8.16
C ALA A 38 2.80 2.02 7.88
N LEU A 39 1.88 1.07 8.08
CA LEU A 39 0.44 1.26 7.91
C LEU A 39 -0.09 2.34 8.85
N HIS A 40 0.36 2.37 10.10
CA HIS A 40 -0.03 3.42 11.05
C HIS A 40 0.51 4.79 10.61
N ALA A 41 1.81 4.87 10.31
CA ALA A 41 2.46 6.15 9.96
C ALA A 41 1.89 6.77 8.68
N VAL A 42 1.72 5.97 7.63
CA VAL A 42 1.15 6.44 6.35
C VAL A 42 -0.37 6.59 6.45
N GLY A 43 -1.02 5.66 7.14
CA GLY A 43 -2.48 5.66 7.29
C GLY A 43 -3.00 6.87 8.03
N GLU A 44 -2.32 7.34 9.09
CA GLU A 44 -2.71 8.57 9.80
C GLU A 44 -2.68 9.78 8.85
N ILE A 45 -1.61 9.91 8.05
CA ILE A 45 -1.48 11.00 7.08
C ILE A 45 -2.58 10.93 6.03
N ILE A 46 -2.85 9.75 5.47
CA ILE A 46 -3.85 9.60 4.40
C ILE A 46 -5.28 9.75 4.95
N SER A 47 -5.54 9.37 6.20
CA SER A 47 -6.87 9.46 6.80
C SER A 47 -7.38 10.89 6.94
N ASP A 48 -6.49 11.89 6.98
CA ASP A 48 -6.88 13.31 6.98
C ASP A 48 -7.44 13.77 5.62
N TYR A 49 -7.17 13.02 4.54
CA TYR A 49 -7.61 13.34 3.18
C TYR A 49 -8.76 12.47 2.70
N ASP A 50 -8.97 11.29 3.30
CA ASP A 50 -10.05 10.38 2.97
C ASP A 50 -11.39 10.89 3.52
N SER A 51 -12.43 10.87 2.68
CA SER A 51 -13.66 11.63 2.92
C SER A 51 -14.65 10.89 3.84
N ASP A 52 -14.66 9.55 3.76
CA ASP A 52 -15.60 8.68 4.45
C ASP A 52 -14.93 7.81 5.53
N ASN A 53 -13.60 7.82 5.59
CA ASN A 53 -12.78 7.03 6.50
C ASN A 53 -13.06 5.52 6.34
N LEU A 54 -13.41 5.08 5.12
CA LEU A 54 -13.65 3.69 4.74
C LEU A 54 -12.59 3.25 3.72
N PHE A 55 -11.70 2.37 4.16
CA PHE A 55 -10.56 1.94 3.36
C PHE A 55 -10.79 0.53 2.80
N PRO A 56 -10.94 0.34 1.48
CA PRO A 56 -10.75 -0.96 0.87
C PRO A 56 -9.35 -1.48 1.20
N ALA A 57 -9.28 -2.66 1.82
CA ALA A 57 -8.00 -3.24 2.24
C ALA A 57 -7.82 -4.63 1.64
N TYR A 58 -6.73 -4.79 0.88
CA TYR A 58 -6.41 -6.01 0.16
C TYR A 58 -5.03 -6.54 0.53
N GLY A 59 -4.87 -7.86 0.41
CA GLY A 59 -3.59 -8.54 0.42
C GLY A 59 -3.26 -9.12 -0.94
N PHE A 60 -1.99 -9.42 -1.18
CA PHE A 60 -1.55 -10.13 -2.38
C PHE A 60 -0.39 -11.08 -2.09
N GLY A 61 -0.24 -12.12 -2.92
CA GLY A 61 0.89 -13.04 -2.84
C GLY A 61 0.72 -14.16 -1.81
N ALA A 62 -0.50 -14.49 -1.39
CA ALA A 62 -0.77 -15.53 -0.41
C ALA A 62 -1.67 -16.64 -0.96
N ARG A 63 -1.63 -17.82 -0.34
CA ARG A 63 -2.63 -18.87 -0.54
C ARG A 63 -3.81 -18.64 0.40
N ILE A 64 -5.01 -18.64 -0.17
CA ILE A 64 -6.25 -18.31 0.54
C ILE A 64 -7.06 -19.59 0.82
N PRO A 65 -7.46 -19.87 2.06
CA PRO A 65 -8.40 -20.95 2.38
C PRO A 65 -9.77 -20.72 1.73
N PRO A 66 -10.58 -21.78 1.51
CA PRO A 66 -10.27 -23.19 1.79
C PRO A 66 -9.45 -23.87 0.70
N ASP A 67 -9.45 -23.33 -0.52
CA ASP A 67 -8.88 -24.00 -1.70
C ASP A 67 -7.35 -23.93 -1.76
N ASN A 68 -6.73 -23.07 -0.93
CA ASN A 68 -5.29 -22.83 -0.88
C ASN A 68 -4.69 -22.42 -2.24
N LEU A 69 -5.49 -21.75 -3.06
CA LEU A 69 -5.03 -21.16 -4.31
C LEU A 69 -4.31 -19.84 -4.03
N VAL A 70 -3.27 -19.57 -4.82
CA VAL A 70 -2.53 -18.31 -4.76
C VAL A 70 -3.44 -17.19 -5.26
N SER A 71 -3.61 -16.16 -4.44
CA SER A 71 -4.26 -14.92 -4.81
C SER A 71 -3.27 -13.75 -4.76
N HIS A 72 -3.37 -12.88 -5.75
CA HIS A 72 -2.66 -11.61 -5.82
C HIS A 72 -3.59 -10.41 -5.61
N ASN A 73 -4.80 -10.66 -5.13
CA ASN A 73 -5.77 -9.66 -4.73
C ASN A 73 -6.88 -10.34 -3.91
N PHE A 74 -6.85 -10.21 -2.59
CA PHE A 74 -7.88 -10.75 -1.70
C PHE A 74 -8.22 -9.73 -0.60
N PRO A 75 -9.49 -9.57 -0.21
CA PRO A 75 -9.84 -8.66 0.89
C PRO A 75 -9.25 -9.13 2.21
N LEU A 76 -8.59 -8.23 2.94
CA LEU A 76 -7.96 -8.55 4.23
C LEU A 76 -8.98 -8.95 5.29
N ASN A 77 -10.18 -8.39 5.24
CA ASN A 77 -11.24 -8.68 6.20
C ASN A 77 -11.97 -10.01 5.93
N GLY A 78 -11.59 -10.75 4.88
CA GLY A 78 -12.22 -12.02 4.53
C GLY A 78 -13.61 -11.92 3.91
N HIS A 79 -14.07 -10.72 3.52
CA HIS A 79 -15.36 -10.48 2.89
C HIS A 79 -15.20 -10.08 1.41
N PRO A 80 -15.32 -11.04 0.46
CA PRO A 80 -15.15 -10.79 -0.98
C PRO A 80 -16.01 -9.66 -1.55
N GLU A 81 -17.23 -9.50 -1.04
CA GLU A 81 -18.19 -8.51 -1.51
C GLU A 81 -18.05 -7.14 -0.84
N ASN A 82 -17.32 -7.06 0.28
CA ASN A 82 -17.16 -5.83 1.05
C ASN A 82 -15.75 -5.74 1.64
N PRO A 83 -14.77 -5.20 0.89
CA PRO A 83 -13.38 -5.06 1.33
C PRO A 83 -13.14 -3.86 2.26
N PHE A 84 -14.17 -3.05 2.55
CA PHE A 84 -14.03 -1.79 3.27
C PHE A 84 -13.81 -2.02 4.77
N CYS A 85 -12.85 -1.28 5.31
CA CYS A 85 -12.49 -1.26 6.72
C CYS A 85 -12.71 0.13 7.30
N GLN A 86 -13.32 0.22 8.48
CA GLN A 86 -13.56 1.51 9.14
C GLN A 86 -12.26 2.04 9.76
N GLY A 87 -11.70 3.08 9.16
CA GLY A 87 -10.46 3.72 9.60
C GLY A 87 -9.24 2.82 9.52
N ILE A 88 -8.07 3.40 9.81
CA ILE A 88 -6.80 2.65 9.89
C ILE A 88 -6.84 1.57 10.98
N ALA A 89 -7.58 1.80 12.07
CA ALA A 89 -7.80 0.79 13.10
C ALA A 89 -8.49 -0.46 12.56
N GLY A 90 -9.50 -0.31 11.70
CA GLY A 90 -10.16 -1.43 11.03
C GLY A 90 -9.24 -2.16 10.05
N VAL A 91 -8.41 -1.42 9.31
CA VAL A 91 -7.41 -2.02 8.40
C VAL A 91 -6.39 -2.83 9.20
N MET A 92 -5.96 -2.35 10.36
CA MET A 92 -5.05 -3.07 11.26
C MET A 92 -5.67 -4.34 11.83
N GLU A 93 -6.97 -4.36 12.12
CA GLU A 93 -7.69 -5.57 12.53
C GLU A 93 -7.77 -6.57 11.38
N ALA A 94 -8.16 -6.13 10.18
CA ALA A 94 -8.21 -6.95 8.98
C ALA A 94 -6.83 -7.54 8.62
N TYR A 95 -5.76 -6.75 8.74
CA TYR A 95 -4.38 -7.21 8.55
C TYR A 95 -4.00 -8.34 9.52
N ARG A 96 -4.34 -8.20 10.81
CA ARG A 96 -4.09 -9.25 11.81
C ARG A 96 -4.89 -10.52 11.53
N TYR A 97 -6.16 -10.37 11.12
CA TYR A 97 -6.99 -11.50 10.72
C TYR A 97 -6.41 -12.23 9.51
N ALA A 98 -6.00 -11.50 8.46
CA ALA A 98 -5.37 -12.07 7.27
C ALA A 98 -4.10 -12.86 7.64
N LEU A 99 -3.22 -12.31 8.49
CA LEU A 99 -1.99 -13.00 8.92
C LEU A 99 -2.23 -14.33 9.63
N GLN A 100 -3.39 -14.51 10.26
CA GLN A 100 -3.76 -15.75 10.96
C GLN A 100 -4.46 -16.76 10.06
N THR A 101 -4.96 -16.32 8.90
CA THR A 101 -5.84 -17.13 8.05
C THR A 101 -5.16 -17.56 6.76
N VAL A 102 -4.34 -16.70 6.15
CA VAL A 102 -3.68 -16.98 4.87
C VAL A 102 -2.31 -17.61 5.08
N THR A 103 -1.83 -18.31 4.05
CA THR A 103 -0.45 -18.81 4.03
C THR A 103 0.38 -17.96 3.08
N LEU A 104 1.43 -17.32 3.60
CA LEU A 104 2.32 -16.49 2.79
C LEU A 104 2.92 -17.29 1.62
N HIS A 105 2.93 -16.72 0.42
CA HIS A 105 3.38 -17.42 -0.79
C HIS A 105 4.06 -16.47 -1.78
N GLY A 106 3.69 -16.48 -3.05
CA GLY A 106 4.37 -15.76 -4.10
C GLY A 106 3.87 -16.19 -5.48
N PRO A 107 4.34 -15.52 -6.54
CA PRO A 107 5.33 -14.43 -6.54
C PRO A 107 4.77 -13.06 -6.08
N THR A 108 5.64 -12.04 -6.01
CA THR A 108 5.26 -10.64 -5.74
C THR A 108 4.76 -9.99 -7.03
N ASN A 109 3.44 -9.91 -7.22
CA ASN A 109 2.81 -9.40 -8.44
C ASN A 109 1.89 -8.21 -8.13
N PHE A 110 2.13 -7.06 -8.77
CA PHE A 110 1.34 -5.84 -8.52
C PHE A 110 0.26 -5.58 -9.57
N ALA A 111 0.40 -6.12 -10.78
CA ALA A 111 -0.56 -5.87 -11.85
C ALA A 111 -2.02 -6.19 -11.45
N PRO A 112 -2.31 -7.28 -10.69
CA PRO A 112 -3.68 -7.59 -10.27
C PRO A 112 -4.31 -6.52 -9.37
N ILE A 113 -3.57 -6.03 -8.37
CA ILE A 113 -4.11 -5.03 -7.43
C ILE A 113 -4.22 -3.64 -8.07
N ILE A 114 -3.26 -3.25 -8.91
CA ILE A 114 -3.33 -2.00 -9.70
C ILE A 114 -4.55 -2.04 -10.62
N THR A 115 -4.77 -3.17 -11.31
CA THR A 115 -5.92 -3.34 -12.20
C THR A 115 -7.25 -3.29 -11.43
N GLN A 116 -7.30 -3.88 -10.24
CA GLN A 116 -8.49 -3.83 -9.38
C GLN A 116 -8.89 -2.38 -9.06
N VAL A 117 -7.95 -1.56 -8.59
CA VAL A 117 -8.26 -0.15 -8.24
C VAL A 117 -8.52 0.69 -9.49
N ALA A 118 -7.81 0.44 -10.59
CA ALA A 118 -8.10 1.09 -11.87
C ALA A 118 -9.54 0.80 -12.35
N ASN A 119 -10.04 -0.43 -12.17
CA ASN A 119 -11.43 -0.76 -12.51
C ASN A 119 -12.44 -0.01 -11.63
N LEU A 120 -12.14 0.21 -10.35
CA LEU A 120 -12.98 1.03 -9.47
C LEU A 120 -13.00 2.48 -9.94
N ALA A 121 -11.81 3.06 -10.20
CA ALA A 121 -11.69 4.42 -10.71
C ALA A 121 -12.40 4.63 -12.05
N GLN A 122 -12.39 3.63 -12.93
CA GLN A 122 -13.10 3.68 -14.20
C GLN A 122 -14.63 3.64 -14.06
N GLN A 123 -15.16 3.00 -13.00
CA GLN A 123 -16.60 2.97 -12.76
C GLN A 123 -17.14 4.30 -12.22
N THR A 124 -16.28 5.11 -11.61
CA THR A 124 -16.59 6.43 -11.06
C THR A 124 -15.95 7.56 -11.89
N ASP A 125 -16.08 7.49 -13.21
CA ASP A 125 -15.47 8.44 -14.18
C ASP A 125 -16.30 9.74 -14.36
N ASP A 126 -17.12 10.10 -13.39
CA ASP A 126 -17.87 11.36 -13.35
C ASP A 126 -17.08 12.51 -12.69
N GLY A 127 -15.83 12.24 -12.29
CA GLY A 127 -14.94 13.19 -11.62
C GLY A 127 -15.26 13.41 -10.13
N SER A 128 -16.19 12.64 -9.57
CA SER A 128 -16.55 12.72 -8.15
C SER A 128 -15.47 12.16 -7.24
N GLN A 129 -14.73 11.15 -7.69
CA GLN A 129 -13.76 10.39 -6.89
C GLN A 129 -12.34 10.41 -7.48
N TYR A 130 -11.34 10.47 -6.60
CA TYR A 130 -9.93 10.26 -6.93
C TYR A 130 -9.35 9.19 -6.01
N TYR A 131 -8.69 8.19 -6.58
CA TYR A 131 -8.22 7.02 -5.86
C TYR A 131 -6.74 7.12 -5.53
N ILE A 132 -6.37 6.73 -4.32
CA ILE A 132 -4.98 6.52 -3.91
C ILE A 132 -4.82 5.05 -3.58
N LEU A 133 -3.96 4.34 -4.31
CA LEU A 133 -3.54 2.97 -3.99
C LEU A 133 -2.21 3.01 -3.24
N LEU A 134 -2.23 2.68 -1.95
CA LEU A 134 -1.02 2.46 -1.14
C LEU A 134 -0.61 0.99 -1.18
N ILE A 135 0.57 0.68 -1.69
CA ILE A 135 1.15 -0.67 -1.73
C ILE A 135 2.29 -0.75 -0.71
N LEU A 136 2.19 -1.66 0.26
CA LEU A 136 3.26 -1.99 1.20
C LEU A 136 3.92 -3.31 0.75
N THR A 137 5.22 -3.32 0.53
CA THR A 137 5.95 -4.49 -0.02
C THR A 137 7.34 -4.64 0.59
N ASP A 138 7.88 -5.86 0.65
CA ASP A 138 9.27 -6.12 1.04
C ASP A 138 10.20 -6.50 -0.11
N GLY A 139 9.65 -6.69 -1.31
CA GLY A 139 10.35 -7.44 -2.34
C GLY A 139 10.11 -6.91 -3.75
N ILE A 140 10.97 -7.40 -4.64
CA ILE A 140 11.02 -7.02 -6.06
C ILE A 140 9.81 -7.58 -6.80
N ILE A 141 9.24 -6.74 -7.66
CA ILE A 141 8.10 -7.07 -8.53
C ILE A 141 8.51 -8.14 -9.54
N CYS A 142 7.80 -9.27 -9.55
CA CYS A 142 8.05 -10.39 -10.44
C CYS A 142 7.32 -10.25 -11.79
N ASP A 143 6.25 -9.46 -11.84
CA ASP A 143 5.41 -9.23 -13.04
C ASP A 143 5.63 -7.84 -13.66
N MET A 144 6.88 -7.35 -13.69
CA MET A 144 7.21 -5.99 -14.13
C MET A 144 6.57 -5.61 -15.49
N PRO A 145 6.61 -6.43 -16.56
CA PRO A 145 5.94 -6.08 -17.82
C PRO A 145 4.43 -5.86 -17.70
N GLN A 146 3.76 -6.67 -16.86
CA GLN A 146 2.33 -6.59 -16.58
C GLN A 146 2.02 -5.38 -15.70
N THR A 147 2.84 -5.14 -14.68
CA THR A 147 2.73 -3.98 -13.79
C THR A 147 2.87 -2.68 -14.57
N LYS A 148 3.88 -2.57 -15.45
CA LYS A 148 4.02 -1.43 -16.37
C LYS A 148 2.79 -1.24 -17.26
N ALA A 149 2.23 -2.33 -17.80
CA ALA A 149 1.02 -2.25 -18.61
C ALA A 149 -0.20 -1.77 -17.79
N ALA A 150 -0.33 -2.22 -16.54
CA ALA A 150 -1.39 -1.80 -15.62
C ALA A 150 -1.27 -0.31 -15.26
N VAL A 151 -0.08 0.17 -14.92
CA VAL A 151 0.19 1.59 -14.63
C VAL A 151 -0.09 2.47 -15.86
N VAL A 152 0.40 2.09 -17.04
CA VAL A 152 0.13 2.85 -18.28
C VAL A 152 -1.38 2.90 -18.57
N ASN A 153 -2.11 1.80 -18.40
CA ASN A 153 -3.56 1.77 -18.56
C ASN A 153 -4.29 2.66 -17.54
N ALA A 154 -3.79 2.70 -16.31
CA ALA A 154 -4.36 3.46 -15.21
C ALA A 154 -4.05 4.97 -15.30
N SER A 155 -2.98 5.37 -16.01
CA SER A 155 -2.51 6.77 -16.06
C SER A 155 -3.58 7.80 -16.48
N ARG A 156 -4.55 7.40 -17.31
CA ARG A 156 -5.67 8.26 -17.75
C ARG A 156 -6.82 8.38 -16.73
N LEU A 157 -6.84 7.54 -15.70
CA LEU A 157 -7.90 7.47 -14.70
C LEU A 157 -7.54 8.36 -13.50
N PRO A 158 -8.50 8.79 -12.66
CA PRO A 158 -8.23 9.57 -11.45
C PRO A 158 -7.66 8.68 -10.34
N ILE A 159 -6.44 8.18 -10.55
CA ILE A 159 -5.71 7.31 -9.62
C ILE A 159 -4.27 7.78 -9.44
N SER A 160 -3.76 7.69 -8.21
CA SER A 160 -2.34 7.72 -7.84
C SER A 160 -1.97 6.44 -7.12
N ILE A 161 -0.73 6.01 -7.23
CA ILE A 161 -0.17 4.78 -6.66
C ILE A 161 1.05 5.18 -5.84
N ILE A 162 1.06 4.82 -4.57
CA ILE A 162 2.19 5.03 -3.66
C ILE A 162 2.73 3.65 -3.29
N ILE A 163 4.00 3.39 -3.56
CA ILE A 163 4.65 2.12 -3.22
C ILE A 163 5.65 2.39 -2.10
N VAL A 164 5.45 1.72 -0.96
CA VAL A 164 6.33 1.83 0.20
C VAL A 164 7.12 0.53 0.38
N GLY A 165 8.43 0.64 0.21
CA GLY A 165 9.36 -0.45 0.47
C GLY A 165 9.64 -0.64 1.95
N ILE A 166 9.44 -1.86 2.46
CA ILE A 166 9.63 -2.25 3.86
C ILE A 166 10.76 -3.28 3.95
N GLY A 167 11.75 -3.01 4.79
CA GLY A 167 12.89 -3.90 4.97
C GLY A 167 14.13 -3.40 4.23
N ALA A 168 15.01 -4.33 3.87
CA ALA A 168 16.35 -4.02 3.35
C ALA A 168 16.57 -4.56 1.92
N ALA A 169 15.49 -4.88 1.20
CA ALA A 169 15.59 -5.27 -0.19
C ALA A 169 16.06 -4.10 -1.06
N ASP A 170 16.59 -4.44 -2.23
CA ASP A 170 16.95 -3.46 -3.26
C ASP A 170 15.71 -3.07 -4.07
N PHE A 171 15.29 -1.81 -3.93
CA PHE A 171 14.13 -1.24 -4.60
C PHE A 171 14.47 -0.50 -5.89
N SER A 172 15.74 -0.49 -6.32
CA SER A 172 16.19 0.24 -7.53
C SER A 172 15.42 -0.16 -8.79
N ALA A 173 15.06 -1.44 -8.94
CA ALA A 173 14.25 -1.90 -10.07
C ALA A 173 12.84 -1.30 -10.10
N MET A 174 12.31 -0.82 -8.97
CA MET A 174 11.01 -0.15 -8.94
C MET A 174 11.08 1.31 -9.39
N GLU A 175 12.26 1.94 -9.37
CA GLU A 175 12.47 3.31 -9.89
C GLU A 175 12.05 3.42 -11.36
N GLU A 176 12.08 2.32 -12.12
CA GLU A 176 11.55 2.28 -13.48
C GLU A 176 10.04 2.63 -13.55
N LEU A 177 9.28 2.40 -12.47
CA LEU A 177 7.86 2.73 -12.38
C LEU A 177 7.62 4.19 -12.04
N ASP A 178 8.55 4.83 -11.35
CA ASP A 178 8.49 6.24 -10.96
C ASP A 178 8.73 7.09 -12.21
N GLY A 179 7.69 7.75 -12.70
CA GLY A 179 7.66 8.38 -14.03
C GLY A 179 8.36 9.75 -14.10
N ASP A 180 9.22 10.04 -13.13
CA ASP A 180 9.90 11.33 -12.89
C ASP A 180 10.97 11.65 -13.95
N GLU A 181 11.87 10.71 -14.25
CA GLU A 181 12.91 10.92 -15.27
C GLU A 181 12.39 10.64 -16.69
N ILE A 182 11.69 9.51 -16.86
CA ILE A 182 11.21 9.02 -18.15
C ILE A 182 9.77 8.56 -18.00
N ARG A 183 8.89 9.08 -18.86
CA ARG A 183 7.48 8.65 -18.90
C ARG A 183 7.39 7.15 -19.14
N LEU A 184 6.72 6.47 -18.20
CA LEU A 184 6.55 5.03 -18.24
C LEU A 184 5.92 4.58 -19.56
N THR A 185 6.56 3.60 -20.21
CA THR A 185 6.11 3.07 -21.51
C THR A 185 5.93 1.56 -21.44
N SER A 186 4.82 1.07 -21.98
CA SER A 186 4.52 -0.36 -22.09
C SER A 186 3.86 -0.68 -23.43
N ARG A 187 4.43 -1.65 -24.16
CA ARG A 187 3.93 -2.12 -25.47
C ARG A 187 3.67 -0.99 -26.47
N GLY A 188 4.57 0.00 -26.52
CA GLY A 188 4.47 1.15 -27.43
C GLY A 188 3.47 2.23 -27.01
N ARG A 189 2.82 2.11 -25.84
CA ARG A 189 1.98 3.17 -25.25
C ARG A 189 2.71 3.84 -24.10
N ILE A 190 2.62 5.16 -24.04
CA ILE A 190 3.23 6.01 -23.01
C ILE A 190 2.15 6.38 -22.00
N ALA A 191 2.48 6.40 -20.71
CA ALA A 191 1.59 6.90 -19.66
C ALA A 191 1.23 8.38 -19.89
N GLU A 192 -0.04 8.73 -19.74
CA GLU A 192 -0.53 10.10 -19.99
C GLU A 192 -0.01 11.10 -18.96
N ARG A 193 0.17 10.64 -17.73
CA ARG A 193 0.77 11.36 -16.61
C ARG A 193 1.49 10.36 -15.72
N ASP A 194 2.40 10.87 -14.92
CA ASP A 194 2.97 10.07 -13.85
C ASP A 194 1.96 9.96 -12.70
N ILE A 195 1.82 8.73 -12.22
CA ILE A 195 0.87 8.35 -11.18
C ILE A 195 1.53 7.48 -10.11
N VAL A 196 2.81 7.14 -10.23
CA VAL A 196 3.52 6.30 -9.25
C VAL A 196 4.44 7.20 -8.45
N GLN A 197 4.52 6.96 -7.14
CA GLN A 197 5.52 7.56 -6.26
C GLN A 197 6.11 6.45 -5.40
N LEU A 198 7.44 6.44 -5.28
CA LEU A 198 8.15 5.49 -4.43
C LEU A 198 8.54 6.16 -3.11
N GLY A 199 8.32 5.45 -2.00
CA GLY A 199 8.78 5.85 -0.68
C GLY A 199 9.49 4.70 0.03
N SER A 200 10.44 5.02 0.91
CA SER A 200 11.02 4.03 1.81
C SER A 200 10.40 4.10 3.20
N TYR A 201 10.27 2.95 3.84
CA TYR A 201 9.87 2.86 5.25
C TYR A 201 10.70 3.77 6.16
N THR A 202 12.00 3.87 5.91
CA THR A 202 12.93 4.67 6.71
C THR A 202 12.59 6.15 6.63
N ASP A 203 12.30 6.67 5.44
CA ASP A 203 11.98 8.08 5.24
C ASP A 203 10.68 8.45 5.95
N ILE A 204 9.65 7.60 5.83
CA ILE A 204 8.34 7.81 6.47
C ILE A 204 8.45 7.83 7.99
N VAL A 205 9.19 6.88 8.57
CA VAL A 205 9.37 6.80 10.03
C VAL A 205 10.20 7.98 10.55
N LEU A 206 11.21 8.43 9.80
CA LEU A 206 11.99 9.61 10.16
C LEU A 206 11.15 10.90 10.09
N GLU A 207 10.29 11.05 9.09
CA GLU A 207 9.40 12.20 8.96
C GLU A 207 8.34 12.23 10.07
N THR A 208 7.72 11.10 10.41
CA THR A 208 6.73 11.05 11.51
C THR A 208 7.36 11.30 12.88
N GLN A 209 8.58 10.81 13.13
CA GLN A 209 9.32 11.13 14.35
C GLN A 209 9.81 12.59 14.39
N GLY A 210 10.21 13.14 13.24
CA GLY A 210 10.59 14.55 13.09
C GLY A 210 9.43 15.52 13.27
N ALA A 211 8.24 15.17 12.75
CA ALA A 211 7.02 15.95 12.91
C ALA A 211 6.54 15.98 14.38
N SER A 212 6.66 14.86 15.10
CA SER A 212 6.36 14.80 16.55
C SER A 212 7.41 15.53 17.41
N GLY A 213 8.64 15.67 16.90
CA GLY A 213 9.73 16.39 17.59
C GLY A 213 9.65 17.92 17.51
N ASN A 214 8.84 18.49 16.62
CA ASN A 214 8.82 19.93 16.36
C ASN A 214 7.70 20.71 17.06
N THR A 215 6.87 20.07 17.89
CA THR A 215 5.77 20.74 18.63
C THR A 215 6.17 21.29 20.01
N ARG A 216 7.45 21.39 20.35
CA ARG A 216 7.91 22.05 21.60
C ARG A 216 9.08 23.01 21.36
N ARG A 217 8.84 24.13 20.69
CA ARG A 217 9.71 25.32 20.82
C ARG A 217 9.14 26.61 20.24
N ILE A 218 7.87 26.95 20.52
CA ILE A 218 7.43 28.34 20.36
C ILE A 218 6.53 28.71 21.54
N HIS A 219 6.86 29.85 22.15
CA HIS A 219 6.22 30.53 23.29
C HIS A 219 6.55 30.00 24.69
N THR A 220 7.55 30.63 25.33
CA THR A 220 7.34 31.68 26.34
C THR A 220 8.70 32.24 26.74
N GLU A 221 9.02 33.47 26.35
CA GLU A 221 9.70 34.44 27.21
C GLU A 221 9.75 35.79 26.49
N GLY A 222 8.98 36.72 27.04
CA GLY A 222 8.74 38.04 26.48
C GLY A 222 7.42 38.55 27.02
N PHE A 223 7.38 38.84 28.32
CA PHE A 223 6.58 39.88 28.97
C PHE A 223 6.75 39.74 30.49
N SER A 224 7.71 40.48 31.04
CA SER A 224 7.64 41.34 32.25
C SER A 224 9.05 41.79 32.61
#